data_AF-A0A921ZCV2-F1
#
_entry.id   AF-A0A921ZCV2-F1
#
_cell.length_a   1.000
_cell.length_b   1.000
_cell.length_c   1.000
_cell.angle_alpha   90.00
_cell.angle_beta   90.00
_cell.angle_gamma   90.00
#
_symmetry.space_group_name_H-M   'P 1'
#
loop_
_entity.id
_entity.type
_entity.pdbx_description
1 polymer ?
#
loop_
_entity_poly.entity_id
_entity_poly.type
_entity_poly.pdbx_seq_one_letter_code
_entity_poly.pdbx_strand_id
1 'polypeptide(L)'
;MAQSHFALSWDAHRKNICNGLSTLQQNGEFVDMTLAADGHFVKVHQVIVALASPFIKELLASAPCPHPVLFLNKISYTTLCALLEYIYTGEVYVAVEDLIELSEAAKELHIKGLEDIKLPESITSQQSGDMEHVQTVEENDCNMETLDEDICYFEISNPKMKIEKPFDESNESITETPQHLINQTMDEAYEDSQGGVEERSNRINSVGGKADVVPSGENSNVTVMQYTVSNQGSLQMILNRYIYYLKHTNRNNSQQWRCVDYLNNVKCPAHVITKNGVVVLRISAHTHPFHDKRILKKVHAGAVFSAIHDAEQQGISIKRSRGCEENEGNNSE
;
A
#
# COMPACT_ATOMS: atom_id res chain seq x y z
N MET A 1 33.68 -33.94 -12.13
CA MET A 1 32.21 -33.93 -12.02
C MET A 1 31.72 -32.63 -12.63
N ALA A 2 30.79 -32.64 -13.57
CA ALA A 2 30.19 -31.41 -14.08
C ALA A 2 29.21 -30.87 -13.03
N GLN A 3 29.31 -29.58 -12.67
CA GLN A 3 28.32 -28.94 -11.81
C GLN A 3 27.13 -28.50 -12.66
N SER A 4 25.93 -28.95 -12.28
CA SER A 4 24.68 -28.49 -12.87
C SER A 4 24.25 -27.17 -12.23
N HIS A 5 23.94 -26.18 -13.05
CA HIS A 5 23.37 -24.90 -12.61
C HIS A 5 21.90 -24.81 -13.02
N PHE A 6 21.09 -24.13 -12.20
CA PHE A 6 19.68 -23.86 -12.46
C PHE A 6 19.48 -22.34 -12.54
N ALA A 7 18.60 -21.91 -13.45
CA ALA A 7 18.15 -20.52 -13.55
C ALA A 7 16.65 -20.46 -13.17
N LEU A 8 16.28 -19.41 -12.43
CA LEU A 8 14.91 -19.17 -11.96
C LEU A 8 14.50 -17.75 -12.37
N SER A 9 13.27 -17.59 -12.88
CA SER A 9 12.65 -16.28 -13.11
C SER A 9 11.43 -16.11 -12.20
N TRP A 10 11.11 -14.85 -11.88
CA TRP A 10 9.85 -14.50 -11.23
C TRP A 10 9.17 -13.39 -12.01
N ASP A 11 8.25 -13.78 -12.89
CA ASP A 11 7.68 -12.90 -13.92
C ASP A 11 6.88 -11.72 -13.34
N ALA A 12 6.34 -11.90 -12.12
CA ALA A 12 5.64 -10.85 -11.38
C ALA A 12 6.56 -9.94 -10.54
N HIS A 13 7.86 -10.21 -10.46
CA HIS A 13 8.80 -9.48 -9.59
C HIS A 13 8.78 -7.96 -9.83
N ARG A 14 8.87 -7.51 -11.10
CA ARG A 14 8.83 -6.08 -11.44
C ARG A 14 7.56 -5.39 -10.92
N LYS A 15 6.39 -5.99 -11.15
CA LYS A 15 5.10 -5.45 -10.68
C LYS A 15 5.02 -5.45 -9.15
N ASN A 16 5.54 -6.50 -8.51
CA ASN A 16 5.59 -6.58 -7.04
C ASN A 16 6.44 -5.46 -6.43
N ILE A 17 7.62 -5.18 -7.01
CA ILE A 17 8.51 -4.11 -6.56
C ILE A 17 7.88 -2.72 -6.77
N CYS A 18 7.35 -2.41 -7.96
CA CYS A 18 6.71 -1.11 -8.21
C CYS A 18 5.53 -0.89 -7.25
N ASN A 19 4.58 -1.83 -7.18
CA ASN A 19 3.42 -1.73 -6.29
C ASN A 19 3.84 -1.66 -4.81
N GLY A 20 4.89 -2.38 -4.42
CA GLY A 20 5.45 -2.34 -3.08
C GLY A 20 6.00 -0.96 -2.72
N LEU A 21 6.83 -0.37 -3.58
CA LEU A 21 7.40 0.96 -3.37
C LEU A 21 6.32 2.05 -3.31
N SER A 22 5.32 1.99 -4.18
CA SER A 22 4.14 2.85 -4.12
C SER A 22 3.40 2.70 -2.79
N THR A 23 3.20 1.47 -2.31
CA THR A 23 2.53 1.19 -1.04
C THR A 23 3.33 1.67 0.18
N LEU A 24 4.66 1.50 0.15
CA LEU A 24 5.55 2.00 1.22
C LEU A 24 5.49 3.51 1.30
N GLN A 25 5.51 4.21 0.15
CA GLN A 25 5.32 5.66 0.13
C GLN A 25 3.95 6.01 0.72
N GLN A 26 2.88 5.32 0.30
CA GLN A 26 1.51 5.50 0.79
C GLN A 26 1.32 5.35 2.31
N ASN A 27 2.16 4.56 2.96
CA ASN A 27 2.13 4.39 4.40
C ASN A 27 3.10 5.33 5.15
N GLY A 28 3.90 6.13 4.43
CA GLY A 28 5.01 6.91 4.98
C GLY A 28 6.14 6.05 5.55
N GLU A 29 6.31 4.83 5.02
CA GLU A 29 7.34 3.88 5.45
C GLU A 29 8.63 4.13 4.66
N PHE A 30 9.78 4.11 5.34
CA PHE A 30 11.12 4.29 4.76
C PHE A 30 11.35 5.58 3.95
N VAL A 31 10.43 6.55 4.02
CA VAL A 31 10.61 7.89 3.44
C VAL A 31 11.68 8.68 4.19
N ASP A 32 12.63 9.21 3.43
CA ASP A 32 13.87 9.86 3.87
C ASP A 32 14.06 11.26 3.24
N MET A 33 13.02 11.76 2.56
CA MET A 33 12.97 13.09 1.93
C MET A 33 11.57 13.69 1.97
N THR A 34 11.48 15.02 1.90
CA THR A 34 10.26 15.77 1.65
C THR A 34 10.40 16.67 0.42
N LEU A 35 9.37 16.68 -0.43
CA LEU A 35 9.19 17.68 -1.48
C LEU A 35 8.12 18.67 -1.00
N ALA A 36 8.40 19.96 -1.11
CA ALA A 36 7.48 21.04 -0.74
C ALA A 36 7.06 21.81 -2.00
N ALA A 37 5.76 21.88 -2.29
CA ALA A 37 5.21 22.60 -3.44
C ALA A 37 3.85 23.19 -3.07
N ASP A 38 3.57 24.44 -3.46
CA ASP A 38 2.27 25.09 -3.25
C ASP A 38 1.76 25.01 -1.79
N GLY A 39 2.65 25.19 -0.82
CA GLY A 39 2.35 25.07 0.62
C GLY A 39 2.13 23.64 1.16
N HIS A 40 2.24 22.62 0.31
CA HIS A 40 2.06 21.21 0.67
C HIS A 40 3.41 20.49 0.80
N PHE A 41 3.52 19.59 1.78
CA PHE A 41 4.75 18.84 2.08
C PHE A 41 4.56 17.33 1.90
N VAL A 42 5.06 16.77 0.80
CA VAL A 42 4.91 15.35 0.46
C VAL A 42 6.18 14.57 0.81
N LYS A 43 6.05 13.54 1.65
CA LYS A 43 7.17 12.63 1.97
C LYS A 43 7.40 11.59 0.88
N VAL A 44 8.66 11.35 0.54
CA VAL A 44 9.10 10.49 -0.57
C VAL A 44 10.37 9.72 -0.21
N HIS A 45 10.65 8.66 -0.97
CA HIS A 45 11.95 7.98 -0.96
C HIS A 45 12.93 8.70 -1.89
N GLN A 46 14.06 9.15 -1.34
CA GLN A 46 15.18 9.78 -2.02
C GLN A 46 15.65 8.95 -3.22
N VAL A 47 15.83 7.64 -3.04
CA VAL A 47 16.35 6.75 -4.08
C VAL A 47 15.43 6.68 -5.30
N ILE A 48 14.11 6.75 -5.12
CA ILE A 48 13.14 6.64 -6.23
C ILE A 48 13.11 7.96 -7.01
N VAL A 49 13.09 9.10 -6.32
CA VAL A 49 13.16 10.42 -6.98
C VAL A 49 14.50 10.61 -7.70
N ALA A 50 15.62 10.19 -7.11
CA ALA A 50 16.95 10.26 -7.73
C ALA A 50 17.15 9.28 -8.91
N LEU A 51 16.33 8.22 -9.01
CA LEU A 51 16.30 7.36 -10.21
C LEU A 51 15.55 8.03 -11.36
N ALA A 52 14.45 8.73 -11.06
CA ALA A 52 13.63 9.45 -12.05
C ALA A 52 14.27 10.78 -12.52
N SER A 53 14.93 11.52 -11.61
CA SER A 53 15.54 12.82 -11.88
C SER A 53 17.06 12.81 -11.68
N PRO A 54 17.87 12.96 -12.77
CA PRO A 54 19.31 13.18 -12.65
C PRO A 54 19.64 14.48 -11.90
N PHE A 55 18.86 15.55 -12.14
CA PHE A 55 19.05 16.85 -11.50
C PHE A 55 18.91 16.78 -9.98
N ILE A 56 17.80 16.19 -9.49
CA ILE A 56 17.60 16.01 -8.04
C ILE A 56 18.68 15.09 -7.47
N LYS A 57 19.07 14.03 -8.18
CA LYS A 57 20.20 13.15 -7.75
C LYS A 57 21.50 13.93 -7.53
N GLU A 58 21.87 14.82 -8.45
CA GLU A 58 23.08 15.63 -8.35
C GLU A 58 22.97 16.68 -7.23
N LEU A 59 21.81 17.34 -7.10
CA LEU A 59 21.53 18.28 -6.02
C LEU A 59 21.72 17.64 -4.63
N LEU A 60 21.20 16.44 -4.43
CA LEU A 60 21.31 15.68 -3.18
C LEU A 60 22.75 15.25 -2.87
N ALA A 61 23.51 14.88 -3.92
CA ALA A 61 24.92 14.55 -3.78
C ALA A 61 25.76 15.79 -3.43
N SER A 62 25.34 16.98 -3.87
CA SER A 62 26.03 18.25 -3.57
C SER A 62 25.89 18.68 -2.10
N ALA A 63 24.76 18.35 -1.46
CA ALA A 63 24.42 18.77 -0.10
C ALA A 63 23.86 17.61 0.75
N PRO A 64 24.70 16.65 1.19
CA PRO A 64 24.26 15.53 2.01
C PRO A 64 23.70 16.00 3.36
N CYS A 65 22.46 15.64 3.66
CA CYS A 65 21.81 15.93 4.95
C CYS A 65 20.87 14.76 5.34
N PRO A 66 20.47 14.65 6.63
CA PRO A 66 19.76 13.46 7.13
C PRO A 66 18.35 13.25 6.58
N HIS A 67 17.66 14.34 6.21
CA HIS A 67 16.33 14.32 5.61
C HIS A 67 16.18 15.58 4.73
N PRO A 68 16.49 15.52 3.43
CA PRO A 68 16.41 16.67 2.54
C PRO A 68 14.97 17.18 2.40
N VAL A 69 14.80 18.50 2.42
CA VAL A 69 13.54 19.17 2.07
C VAL A 69 13.79 20.02 0.83
N LEU A 70 13.19 19.64 -0.30
CA LEU A 70 13.35 20.38 -1.56
C LEU A 70 12.10 21.23 -1.82
N PHE A 71 12.29 22.55 -1.87
CA PHE A 71 11.22 23.48 -2.23
C PHE A 71 11.14 23.62 -3.75
N LEU A 72 9.98 23.25 -4.30
CA LEU A 72 9.67 23.25 -5.73
C LEU A 72 8.83 24.49 -6.02
N ASN A 73 9.49 25.53 -6.53
CA ASN A 73 8.81 26.77 -6.89
C ASN A 73 7.97 26.57 -8.17
N LYS A 74 6.87 27.33 -8.30
CA LYS A 74 5.96 27.34 -9.47
C LYS A 74 5.33 26.01 -9.89
N ILE A 75 5.49 24.94 -9.12
CA ILE A 75 4.81 23.66 -9.33
C ILE A 75 3.60 23.61 -8.41
N SER A 76 2.39 23.44 -8.95
CA SER A 76 1.19 23.28 -8.11
C SER A 76 1.23 21.96 -7.34
N TYR A 77 0.45 21.86 -6.26
CA TYR A 77 0.31 20.58 -5.55
C TYR A 77 -0.20 19.48 -6.50
N THR A 78 -1.17 19.78 -7.37
CA THR A 78 -1.71 18.85 -8.38
C THR A 78 -0.65 18.33 -9.35
N THR A 79 0.28 19.18 -9.78
CA THR A 79 1.37 18.77 -10.67
C THR A 79 2.43 17.95 -9.93
N LEU A 80 2.81 18.33 -8.70
CA LEU A 80 3.69 17.50 -7.86
C LEU A 80 3.10 16.11 -7.65
N CYS A 81 1.79 16.05 -7.38
CA CYS A 81 1.02 14.83 -7.25
C CYS A 81 1.12 13.96 -8.52
N ALA A 82 0.80 14.51 -9.69
CA ALA A 82 0.90 13.81 -10.97
C ALA A 82 2.33 13.32 -11.29
N LEU A 83 3.36 14.13 -11.00
CA LEU A 83 4.75 13.71 -11.14
C LEU A 83 5.09 12.53 -10.23
N LEU A 84 4.64 12.55 -8.97
CA LEU A 84 4.86 11.44 -8.04
C LEU A 84 4.09 10.18 -8.43
N GLU A 85 2.87 10.31 -8.97
CA GLU A 85 2.13 9.18 -9.56
C GLU A 85 3.00 8.48 -10.63
N TYR A 86 3.47 9.25 -11.60
CA TYR A 86 4.34 8.76 -12.68
C TYR A 86 5.65 8.14 -12.16
N ILE A 87 6.31 8.79 -11.20
CA ILE A 87 7.59 8.34 -10.63
C ILE A 87 7.46 6.97 -9.93
N TYR A 88 6.32 6.70 -9.27
CA TYR A 88 6.13 5.46 -8.50
C TYR A 88 5.46 4.32 -9.31
N THR A 89 4.58 4.63 -10.26
CA THR A 89 3.86 3.60 -11.05
C THR A 89 4.43 3.40 -12.46
N GLY A 90 5.07 4.43 -13.03
CA GLY A 90 5.46 4.52 -14.44
C GLY A 90 4.38 5.08 -15.38
N GLU A 91 3.20 5.43 -14.87
CA GLU A 91 2.08 5.97 -15.64
C GLU A 91 1.30 7.05 -14.83
N VAL A 92 0.62 7.97 -15.51
CA VAL A 92 -0.23 8.98 -14.86
C VAL A 92 -1.35 9.40 -15.80
N TYR A 93 -2.52 9.72 -15.23
CA TYR A 93 -3.68 10.23 -15.96
C TYR A 93 -3.96 11.69 -15.58
N VAL A 94 -3.66 12.62 -16.48
CA VAL A 94 -3.92 14.06 -16.31
C VAL A 94 -4.93 14.60 -17.34
N ALA A 95 -5.59 15.71 -17.01
CA ALA A 95 -6.42 16.43 -17.98
C ALA A 95 -5.55 17.13 -19.03
N VAL A 96 -6.16 17.51 -20.15
CA VAL A 96 -5.44 18.16 -21.26
C VAL A 96 -4.98 19.58 -20.87
N GLU A 97 -5.74 20.26 -20.00
CA GLU A 97 -5.36 21.55 -19.41
C GLU A 97 -4.10 21.44 -18.52
N ASP A 98 -4.00 20.42 -17.66
CA ASP A 98 -2.88 20.23 -16.73
C ASP A 98 -1.59 19.72 -17.42
N LEU A 99 -1.72 19.15 -18.64
CA LEU A 99 -0.61 18.51 -19.35
C LEU A 99 0.53 19.47 -19.70
N ILE A 100 0.24 20.76 -19.89
CA ILE A 100 1.26 21.78 -20.15
C ILE A 100 2.11 21.99 -18.89
N GLU A 101 1.47 22.27 -17.75
CA GLU A 101 2.13 22.47 -16.46
C GLU A 101 2.95 21.24 -16.06
N LEU A 102 2.39 20.04 -16.24
CA LEU A 102 3.11 18.78 -16.03
C LEU A 102 4.36 18.66 -16.91
N SER A 103 4.27 19.04 -18.20
CA SER A 103 5.41 18.96 -19.12
C SER A 103 6.50 19.98 -18.78
N GLU A 104 6.14 21.18 -18.34
CA GLU A 104 7.08 22.22 -17.92
C GLU A 104 7.78 21.84 -16.61
N ALA A 105 7.02 21.41 -15.60
CA ALA A 105 7.55 20.91 -14.33
C ALA A 105 8.46 19.68 -14.53
N ALA A 106 8.09 18.76 -15.44
CA ALA A 106 8.92 17.61 -15.79
C ALA A 106 10.25 18.00 -16.44
N LYS A 107 10.28 19.07 -17.25
CA LYS A 107 11.51 19.61 -17.86
C LYS A 107 12.40 20.27 -16.83
N GLU A 108 11.84 21.14 -15.98
CA GLU A 108 12.60 21.83 -14.93
C GLU A 108 13.22 20.87 -13.91
N LEU A 109 12.52 19.78 -13.58
CA LEU A 109 13.02 18.73 -12.69
C LEU A 109 13.77 17.60 -13.40
N HIS A 110 13.97 17.67 -14.71
CA HIS A 110 14.60 16.62 -15.52
C HIS A 110 14.04 15.20 -15.26
N ILE A 111 12.71 15.08 -15.30
CA ILE A 111 12.02 13.80 -15.09
C ILE A 111 12.10 12.97 -16.37
N LYS A 112 12.89 11.90 -16.33
CA LYS A 112 13.08 10.96 -17.44
C LYS A 112 11.76 10.46 -17.99
N GLY A 113 11.61 10.51 -19.31
CA GLY A 113 10.41 10.04 -20.00
C GLY A 113 9.26 11.06 -20.06
N LEU A 114 9.30 12.14 -19.25
CA LEU A 114 8.37 13.26 -19.33
C LEU A 114 9.00 14.54 -19.90
N GLU A 115 10.30 14.76 -19.69
CA GLU A 115 11.01 15.97 -20.15
C GLU A 115 10.95 16.18 -21.68
N ASP A 116 10.94 15.10 -22.46
CA ASP A 116 10.90 15.13 -23.94
C ASP A 116 9.48 15.03 -24.54
N ILE A 117 8.40 15.19 -23.75
CA ILE A 117 7.03 15.07 -24.27
C ILE A 117 6.76 16.14 -25.34
N LYS A 118 6.43 15.67 -26.55
CA LYS A 118 5.92 16.48 -27.65
C LYS A 118 4.42 16.66 -27.49
N LEU A 119 4.01 17.84 -27.05
CA LEU A 119 2.61 18.22 -26.96
C LEU A 119 1.98 18.30 -28.37
N PRO A 120 0.70 17.92 -28.55
CA PRO A 120 -0.02 18.13 -29.81
C PRO A 120 -0.06 19.61 -30.20
N GLU A 121 0.24 19.92 -31.47
CA GLU A 121 0.32 21.30 -32.01
C GLU A 121 -0.97 22.11 -31.82
N SER A 122 -2.11 21.43 -31.60
CA SER A 122 -3.41 22.03 -31.29
C SER A 122 -3.46 22.80 -29.96
N ILE A 123 -2.51 22.57 -29.05
CA ILE A 123 -2.50 23.14 -27.69
C ILE A 123 -1.62 24.41 -27.62
N THR A 124 -0.55 24.47 -28.40
CA THR A 124 0.52 25.49 -28.31
C THR A 124 0.11 26.90 -28.84
N SER A 125 -1.13 27.09 -29.30
CA SER A 125 -1.52 28.28 -30.08
C SER A 125 -2.14 29.44 -29.26
N GLN A 126 -2.16 29.37 -27.92
CA GLN A 126 -2.74 30.44 -27.08
C GLN A 126 -1.95 30.70 -25.77
N GLN A 127 -0.74 31.25 -25.89
CA GLN A 127 -0.22 32.31 -24.99
C GLN A 127 1.19 32.76 -25.42
N SER A 128 1.23 33.83 -26.22
CA SER A 128 2.42 34.68 -26.36
C SER A 128 1.95 36.14 -26.31
N GLY A 129 2.30 36.83 -25.22
CA GLY A 129 1.82 38.17 -24.92
C GLY A 129 2.56 38.71 -23.70
N ASP A 130 3.74 39.28 -23.94
CA ASP A 130 4.58 39.88 -22.92
C ASP A 130 3.90 41.05 -22.21
N MET A 131 4.10 41.17 -20.89
CA MET A 131 4.61 42.43 -20.34
C MET A 131 5.28 42.28 -18.97
N GLU A 132 6.44 42.89 -18.82
CA GLU A 132 7.14 43.06 -17.54
C GLU A 132 6.38 44.06 -16.63
N HIS A 133 6.38 43.82 -15.33
CA HIS A 133 6.46 44.94 -14.37
C HIS A 133 7.20 44.56 -13.09
N VAL A 134 8.28 45.29 -12.81
CA VAL A 134 9.06 45.20 -11.58
C VAL A 134 8.53 46.24 -10.60
N GLN A 135 8.26 45.85 -9.35
CA GLN A 135 8.25 46.80 -8.24
C GLN A 135 8.82 46.18 -6.96
N THR A 136 9.77 46.90 -6.37
CA THR A 136 10.51 46.58 -5.15
C THR A 136 9.91 47.33 -3.95
N VAL A 137 9.64 46.64 -2.84
CA VAL A 137 9.75 47.02 -1.40
C VAL A 137 9.03 45.93 -0.57
N GLU A 138 9.36 45.61 0.68
CA GLU A 138 10.44 46.02 1.59
C GLU A 138 10.72 44.86 2.57
N GLU A 139 11.88 44.88 3.25
CA GLU A 139 12.18 43.92 4.31
C GLU A 139 11.25 44.14 5.51
N ASN A 140 10.64 43.07 6.04
CA ASN A 140 10.05 43.08 7.37
C ASN A 140 10.28 41.76 8.09
N ASP A 141 10.82 41.88 9.30
CA ASP A 141 11.23 40.81 10.19
C ASP A 141 9.99 40.12 10.78
N CYS A 142 9.84 38.80 10.61
CA CYS A 142 8.74 38.04 11.22
C CYS A 142 9.28 37.02 12.23
N ASN A 143 9.01 37.31 13.49
CA ASN A 143 9.48 36.55 14.65
C ASN A 143 8.74 35.21 14.77
N MET A 144 9.42 34.20 15.32
CA MET A 144 8.95 32.81 15.31
C MET A 144 7.81 32.54 16.32
N GLU A 145 6.64 32.16 15.82
CA GLU A 145 5.63 31.40 16.58
C GLU A 145 5.24 30.11 15.85
N THR A 146 5.07 29.04 16.62
CA THR A 146 5.00 27.66 16.12
C THR A 146 3.62 27.31 15.55
N LEU A 147 3.59 26.89 14.29
CA LEU A 147 2.45 26.23 13.65
C LEU A 147 2.79 24.76 13.38
N ASP A 148 1.97 23.83 13.88
CA ASP A 148 2.00 22.43 13.46
C ASP A 148 1.39 22.32 12.06
N GLU A 149 2.22 22.42 11.01
CA GLU A 149 1.75 22.34 9.62
C GLU A 149 1.38 20.91 9.20
N ASP A 150 0.26 20.77 8.48
CA ASP A 150 -0.30 19.49 8.04
C ASP A 150 0.60 18.79 7.00
N ILE A 151 1.46 17.87 7.47
CA ILE A 151 2.27 17.00 6.61
C ILE A 151 1.35 16.05 5.84
N CYS A 152 1.11 16.35 4.57
CA CYS A 152 0.26 15.57 3.70
C CYS A 152 0.99 14.39 3.05
N TYR A 153 0.18 13.49 2.49
CA TYR A 153 0.65 12.36 1.71
C TYR A 153 -0.22 12.22 0.45
N PHE A 154 0.39 11.95 -0.70
CA PHE A 154 -0.31 11.98 -2.00
C PHE A 154 -0.96 10.64 -2.42
N GLU A 155 -2.29 10.65 -2.59
CA GLU A 155 -3.08 9.52 -3.09
C GLU A 155 -2.85 9.23 -4.59
N ILE A 156 -2.13 8.15 -4.92
CA ILE A 156 -2.03 7.61 -6.28
C ILE A 156 -3.41 7.19 -6.79
N SER A 157 -3.81 7.73 -7.95
CA SER A 157 -5.12 7.53 -8.56
C SER A 157 -5.22 6.17 -9.26
N ASN A 158 -5.79 5.16 -8.60
CA ASN A 158 -6.08 3.87 -9.25
C ASN A 158 -7.23 4.01 -10.27
N PRO A 159 -7.00 3.87 -11.59
CA PRO A 159 -8.07 3.96 -12.58
C PRO A 159 -8.95 2.70 -12.52
N LYS A 160 -10.26 2.87 -12.67
CA LYS A 160 -11.21 1.75 -12.73
C LYS A 160 -11.05 1.01 -14.06
N MET A 161 -10.29 -0.09 -14.08
CA MET A 161 -10.33 -1.04 -15.19
C MET A 161 -11.77 -1.55 -15.39
N LYS A 162 -12.37 -1.17 -16.53
CA LYS A 162 -13.55 -1.87 -17.05
C LYS A 162 -13.09 -3.23 -17.56
N ILE A 163 -13.62 -4.30 -16.97
CA ILE A 163 -13.46 -5.65 -17.50
C ILE A 163 -14.52 -5.84 -18.58
N GLU A 164 -14.11 -5.78 -19.85
CA GLU A 164 -14.88 -6.33 -20.96
C GLU A 164 -14.36 -7.74 -21.30
N LYS A 165 -15.24 -8.56 -21.86
CA LYS A 165 -15.14 -10.04 -21.89
C LYS A 165 -14.47 -10.56 -23.18
N PRO A 166 -14.08 -11.85 -23.24
CA PRO A 166 -13.07 -12.33 -24.18
C PRO A 166 -13.56 -12.40 -25.63
N PHE A 167 -12.60 -12.37 -26.56
CA PHE A 167 -12.81 -12.63 -27.99
C PHE A 167 -12.11 -13.92 -28.43
N ASP A 168 -12.59 -14.48 -29.54
CA ASP A 168 -12.53 -15.89 -29.91
C ASP A 168 -11.26 -16.35 -30.67
N GLU A 169 -11.03 -17.67 -30.74
CA GLU A 169 -9.99 -18.29 -31.58
C GLU A 169 -10.49 -18.57 -33.01
N SER A 170 -9.68 -18.24 -34.05
CA SER A 170 -9.57 -19.05 -35.29
C SER A 170 -8.48 -18.55 -36.26
N ASN A 171 -7.49 -19.42 -36.58
CA ASN A 171 -6.70 -19.65 -37.84
C ASN A 171 -6.23 -18.46 -38.74
N GLU A 172 -5.14 -18.49 -39.54
CA GLU A 172 -4.31 -19.53 -40.21
C GLU A 172 -2.79 -19.16 -40.11
N SER A 173 -1.77 -20.05 -40.05
CA SER A 173 -1.16 -20.89 -41.12
C SER A 173 -0.48 -20.07 -42.27
N ILE A 174 0.76 -20.27 -42.78
CA ILE A 174 1.89 -21.27 -42.75
C ILE A 174 3.22 -20.50 -43.07
N THR A 175 4.44 -20.84 -42.59
CA THR A 175 5.55 -21.50 -43.38
C THR A 175 6.76 -22.04 -42.56
N GLU A 176 7.01 -23.34 -42.75
CA GLU A 176 8.28 -24.08 -42.99
C GLU A 176 9.61 -23.82 -42.23
N THR A 177 9.98 -24.86 -41.47
CA THR A 177 11.31 -25.45 -41.12
C THR A 177 12.30 -25.63 -42.30
N PRO A 178 13.61 -26.02 -42.15
CA PRO A 178 14.21 -26.99 -41.20
C PRO A 178 15.64 -26.61 -40.70
N GLN A 179 16.53 -27.42 -40.07
CA GLN A 179 16.73 -28.87 -39.80
C GLN A 179 17.05 -29.09 -38.28
N HIS A 180 17.54 -30.21 -37.69
CA HIS A 180 18.17 -31.46 -38.17
C HIS A 180 17.96 -32.63 -37.18
N LEU A 181 17.85 -33.87 -37.69
CA LEU A 181 17.68 -35.09 -36.90
C LEU A 181 19.00 -35.64 -36.34
N ILE A 182 18.92 -36.39 -35.22
CA ILE A 182 19.46 -37.76 -35.11
C ILE A 182 18.44 -38.64 -34.35
N ASN A 183 18.03 -39.77 -34.95
CA ASN A 183 17.31 -40.88 -34.31
C ASN A 183 18.27 -42.08 -34.15
N GLN A 184 18.07 -42.89 -33.08
CA GLN A 184 18.25 -44.37 -32.98
C GLN A 184 18.22 -44.74 -31.47
N THR A 185 17.18 -45.35 -30.87
CA THR A 185 16.49 -46.66 -31.02
C THR A 185 17.20 -47.88 -30.41
N MET A 186 16.59 -48.43 -29.33
CA MET A 186 16.61 -49.84 -28.87
C MET A 186 17.95 -50.37 -28.27
N ASP A 187 18.04 -51.31 -27.30
CA ASP A 187 17.10 -52.35 -26.81
C ASP A 187 17.19 -52.67 -25.29
N GLU A 188 16.10 -53.31 -24.81
CA GLU A 188 15.86 -54.34 -23.76
C GLU A 188 16.63 -54.50 -22.40
N ALA A 189 15.79 -54.92 -21.44
CA ALA A 189 15.94 -55.31 -20.02
C ALA A 189 17.11 -56.20 -19.53
N TYR A 190 17.38 -56.13 -18.22
CA TYR A 190 17.78 -57.29 -17.38
C TYR A 190 17.32 -57.12 -15.90
N GLU A 191 17.24 -58.22 -15.15
CA GLU A 191 16.50 -58.35 -13.87
C GLU A 191 17.27 -58.08 -12.57
N ASP A 192 16.48 -57.73 -11.54
CA ASP A 192 16.49 -58.09 -10.11
C ASP A 192 17.79 -58.28 -9.29
N SER A 193 17.79 -57.70 -8.08
CA SER A 193 18.24 -58.37 -6.84
C SER A 193 17.85 -57.56 -5.60
N GLN A 194 17.02 -58.15 -4.73
CA GLN A 194 16.72 -57.64 -3.38
C GLN A 194 17.89 -57.82 -2.40
N GLY A 195 17.93 -56.99 -1.35
CA GLY A 195 18.87 -57.14 -0.25
C GLY A 195 18.44 -56.36 0.99
N GLY A 196 17.49 -56.89 1.75
CA GLY A 196 17.07 -56.33 3.04
C GLY A 196 17.86 -56.91 4.23
N VAL A 197 18.09 -56.10 5.26
CA VAL A 197 18.34 -56.58 6.63
C VAL A 197 17.52 -55.73 7.58
N GLU A 198 16.66 -56.41 8.34
CA GLU A 198 15.80 -55.85 9.36
C GLU A 198 16.41 -56.09 10.77
N GLU A 199 15.88 -55.36 11.76
CA GLU A 199 15.88 -55.70 13.20
C GLU A 199 17.20 -55.66 14.03
N ARG A 200 17.21 -55.33 15.34
CA ARG A 200 16.26 -54.62 16.27
C ARG A 200 16.95 -54.43 17.64
N SER A 201 16.32 -53.63 18.52
CA SER A 201 16.48 -53.64 20.00
C SER A 201 17.73 -52.93 20.58
N ASN A 202 17.72 -52.32 21.78
CA ASN A 202 16.67 -52.23 22.80
C ASN A 202 16.84 -51.00 23.74
N ARG A 203 15.72 -50.37 24.14
CA ARG A 203 15.40 -49.75 25.46
C ARG A 203 16.32 -48.69 26.09
N ILE A 204 15.70 -47.58 26.50
CA ILE A 204 15.28 -47.35 27.91
C ILE A 204 13.90 -46.66 27.91
N ASN A 205 13.01 -47.05 28.82
CA ASN A 205 11.72 -46.40 29.09
C ASN A 205 11.86 -45.43 30.28
N SER A 206 11.17 -44.27 30.26
CA SER A 206 10.18 -43.91 31.31
C SER A 206 9.47 -42.58 31.03
N VAL A 207 8.14 -42.65 30.92
CA VAL A 207 7.08 -41.76 31.47
C VAL A 207 7.48 -40.33 31.92
N GLY A 208 6.79 -39.24 31.53
CA GLY A 208 5.58 -39.10 30.70
C GLY A 208 4.87 -37.74 30.96
N GLY A 209 4.09 -37.24 29.99
CA GLY A 209 3.32 -35.99 30.12
C GLY A 209 2.99 -35.36 28.76
N LYS A 210 1.72 -35.03 28.50
CA LYS A 210 1.25 -34.53 27.19
C LYS A 210 1.48 -33.02 27.02
N ALA A 211 2.03 -32.62 25.88
CA ALA A 211 1.82 -31.32 25.25
C ALA A 211 2.03 -31.47 23.74
N ASP A 212 1.03 -31.13 22.93
CA ASP A 212 1.07 -31.32 21.47
C ASP A 212 1.81 -30.18 20.73
N VAL A 213 2.30 -30.52 19.55
CA VAL A 213 3.34 -29.80 18.79
C VAL A 213 2.79 -28.59 18.03
N VAL A 214 3.54 -27.48 18.05
CA VAL A 214 3.33 -26.34 17.14
C VAL A 214 4.03 -26.62 15.81
N PRO A 215 3.33 -26.64 14.66
CA PRO A 215 3.97 -26.56 13.35
C PRO A 215 4.27 -25.10 13.00
N SER A 216 5.55 -24.78 12.83
CA SER A 216 5.99 -23.49 12.29
C SER A 216 5.60 -23.40 10.80
N GLY A 217 4.71 -22.47 10.45
CA GLY A 217 4.20 -22.28 9.09
C GLY A 217 4.29 -20.83 8.61
N GLU A 218 5.11 -20.63 7.58
CA GLU A 218 4.93 -19.66 6.48
C GLU A 218 4.30 -18.29 6.81
N ASN A 219 5.15 -17.27 6.96
CA ASN A 219 4.75 -15.86 6.98
C ASN A 219 4.23 -15.41 5.60
N SER A 220 2.98 -15.74 5.31
CA SER A 220 2.23 -15.09 4.24
C SER A 220 1.94 -13.64 4.62
N ASN A 221 2.40 -12.69 3.80
CA ASN A 221 2.11 -11.25 3.95
C ASN A 221 0.66 -10.92 3.52
N VAL A 222 -0.31 -11.60 4.15
CA VAL A 222 -1.69 -11.17 4.17
C VAL A 222 -1.77 -9.98 5.13
N THR A 223 -2.38 -8.88 4.71
CA THR A 223 -2.78 -7.82 5.63
C THR A 223 -3.93 -8.33 6.48
N VAL A 224 -3.60 -9.06 7.55
CA VAL A 224 -4.56 -9.69 8.46
C VAL A 224 -5.48 -8.63 9.05
N MET A 225 -6.75 -8.67 8.68
CA MET A 225 -7.77 -7.85 9.34
C MET A 225 -7.88 -8.29 10.79
N GLN A 226 -7.74 -7.32 11.69
CA GLN A 226 -7.88 -7.53 13.12
C GLN A 226 -9.19 -6.90 13.59
N TYR A 227 -9.72 -7.40 14.70
CA TYR A 227 -10.99 -6.98 15.27
C TYR A 227 -10.81 -6.59 16.73
N THR A 228 -11.64 -5.67 17.21
CA THR A 228 -11.66 -5.21 18.60
C THR A 228 -13.07 -4.75 18.95
N VAL A 229 -13.26 -4.29 20.18
CA VAL A 229 -14.55 -3.77 20.66
C VAL A 229 -14.38 -2.43 21.36
N SER A 230 -15.36 -1.55 21.16
CA SER A 230 -15.49 -0.33 21.96
C SER A 230 -15.72 -0.69 23.43
N ASN A 231 -15.55 0.29 24.33
CA ASN A 231 -15.81 0.09 25.76
C ASN A 231 -17.32 -0.13 26.06
N GLN A 232 -18.20 0.07 25.06
CA GLN A 232 -19.64 -0.22 25.09
C GLN A 232 -19.98 -1.55 24.38
N GLY A 233 -18.98 -2.36 24.00
CA GLY A 233 -19.18 -3.64 23.31
C GLY A 233 -19.65 -3.51 21.85
N SER A 234 -19.40 -2.36 21.19
CA SER A 234 -19.65 -2.18 19.75
C SER A 234 -18.48 -2.72 18.94
N LEU A 235 -18.76 -3.50 17.90
CA LEU A 235 -17.75 -4.15 17.08
C LEU A 235 -16.92 -3.12 16.29
N GLN A 236 -15.60 -3.31 16.30
CA GLN A 236 -14.64 -2.47 15.60
C GLN A 236 -13.64 -3.35 14.82
N MET A 237 -13.17 -2.84 13.69
CA MET A 237 -12.14 -3.44 12.85
C MET A 237 -10.89 -2.56 12.90
N ILE A 238 -9.72 -3.19 12.95
CA ILE A 238 -8.41 -2.57 12.82
C ILE A 238 -7.85 -2.97 11.45
N LEU A 239 -7.55 -1.98 10.62
CA LEU A 239 -6.99 -2.15 9.28
C LEU A 239 -6.04 -0.99 8.97
N ASN A 240 -4.83 -1.29 8.50
CA ASN A 240 -3.79 -0.30 8.17
C ASN A 240 -3.63 0.80 9.27
N ARG A 241 -3.50 0.39 10.55
CA ARG A 241 -3.34 1.29 11.72
C ARG A 241 -4.51 2.24 12.00
N TYR A 242 -5.64 2.09 11.30
CA TYR A 242 -6.88 2.79 11.57
C TYR A 242 -7.92 1.86 12.21
N ILE A 243 -8.82 2.45 13.01
CA ILE A 243 -9.95 1.79 13.64
C ILE A 243 -11.23 2.24 12.92
N TYR A 244 -12.08 1.27 12.59
CA TYR A 244 -13.40 1.49 12.00
C TYR A 244 -14.46 0.86 12.90
N TYR A 245 -15.62 1.49 13.03
CA TYR A 245 -16.79 0.86 13.66
C TYR A 245 -17.68 0.24 12.58
N LEU A 246 -18.36 -0.87 12.92
CA LEU A 246 -19.35 -1.47 12.04
C LEU A 246 -20.58 -0.54 11.96
N LYS A 247 -20.91 -0.04 10.76
CA LYS A 247 -22.09 0.79 10.52
C LYS A 247 -23.33 -0.06 10.26
N HIS A 248 -23.23 -1.05 9.37
CA HIS A 248 -24.27 -2.05 9.13
C HIS A 248 -23.72 -3.26 8.38
N THR A 249 -24.45 -4.38 8.48
CA THR A 249 -24.26 -5.59 7.68
C THR A 249 -25.44 -5.74 6.72
N ASN A 250 -25.16 -5.99 5.45
CA ASN A 250 -26.14 -6.22 4.41
C ASN A 250 -26.41 -7.73 4.25
N ARG A 251 -27.56 -8.11 3.68
CA ARG A 251 -28.00 -9.50 3.47
C ARG A 251 -27.01 -10.36 2.68
N ASN A 252 -26.14 -9.74 1.89
CA ASN A 252 -25.15 -10.42 1.04
C ASN A 252 -23.79 -10.66 1.75
N ASN A 253 -23.79 -10.72 3.09
CA ASN A 253 -22.60 -10.79 3.96
C ASN A 253 -21.55 -9.69 3.66
N SER A 254 -21.99 -8.53 3.17
CA SER A 254 -21.15 -7.35 3.03
C SER A 254 -21.36 -6.43 4.24
N GLN A 255 -20.26 -5.96 4.83
CA GLN A 255 -20.26 -5.10 6.00
C GLN A 255 -19.68 -3.74 5.62
N GLN A 256 -20.37 -2.66 5.98
CA GLN A 256 -19.83 -1.30 5.83
C GLN A 256 -19.27 -0.84 7.17
N TRP A 257 -17.98 -0.50 7.16
CA TRP A 257 -17.21 0.01 8.28
C TRP A 257 -16.87 1.47 8.02
N ARG A 258 -17.01 2.36 9.00
CA ARG A 258 -16.59 3.77 8.85
C ARG A 258 -15.55 4.11 9.93
N CYS A 259 -14.62 5.01 9.63
CA CYS A 259 -13.63 5.47 10.59
C CYS A 259 -14.29 5.89 11.90
N VAL A 260 -13.70 5.52 13.04
CA VAL A 260 -14.20 5.92 14.37
C VAL A 260 -14.25 7.44 14.59
N ASP A 261 -13.43 8.21 13.87
CA ASP A 261 -13.30 9.66 14.04
C ASP A 261 -14.14 10.47 13.02
N TYR A 262 -15.12 9.83 12.39
CA TYR A 262 -16.08 10.48 11.47
C TYR A 262 -17.01 11.52 12.12
N LEU A 263 -17.17 11.49 13.45
CA LEU A 263 -17.96 12.46 14.22
C LEU A 263 -17.11 13.47 14.98
N ASN A 264 -15.78 13.28 15.03
CA ASN A 264 -14.89 14.25 15.65
C ASN A 264 -14.84 15.54 14.81
N ASN A 265 -14.24 16.60 15.35
CA ASN A 265 -14.14 17.90 14.67
C ASN A 265 -13.53 17.80 13.25
N VAL A 266 -12.66 16.81 13.02
CA VAL A 266 -11.97 16.51 11.76
C VAL A 266 -12.85 15.79 10.71
N LYS A 267 -14.03 15.26 11.12
CA LYS A 267 -15.06 14.63 10.27
C LYS A 267 -14.52 13.67 9.21
N CYS A 268 -13.76 12.65 9.64
CA CYS A 268 -13.12 11.71 8.74
C CYS A 268 -14.09 11.06 7.71
N PRO A 269 -13.82 11.16 6.38
CA PRO A 269 -14.69 10.59 5.34
C PRO A 269 -14.49 9.08 5.12
N ALA A 270 -13.35 8.55 5.58
CA ALA A 270 -12.89 7.19 5.29
C ALA A 270 -13.86 6.09 5.72
N HIS A 271 -14.13 5.16 4.81
CA HIS A 271 -14.91 3.96 5.07
C HIS A 271 -14.50 2.78 4.19
N VAL A 272 -14.77 1.58 4.68
CA VAL A 272 -14.33 0.30 4.10
C VAL A 272 -15.53 -0.62 3.96
N ILE A 273 -15.61 -1.36 2.86
CA ILE A 273 -16.59 -2.40 2.63
C ILE A 273 -15.87 -3.75 2.59
N THR A 274 -16.23 -4.64 3.51
CA THR A 274 -15.79 -6.03 3.48
C THR A 274 -16.91 -6.94 2.97
N LYS A 275 -16.56 -8.11 2.43
CA LYS A 275 -17.50 -9.19 2.08
C LYS A 275 -16.83 -10.51 2.38
N ASN A 276 -17.52 -11.42 3.06
CA ASN A 276 -17.01 -12.75 3.42
C ASN A 276 -15.60 -12.73 4.07
N GLY A 277 -15.33 -11.75 4.94
CA GLY A 277 -14.02 -11.63 5.61
C GLY A 277 -12.87 -11.11 4.72
N VAL A 278 -13.16 -10.51 3.56
CA VAL A 278 -12.16 -9.87 2.69
C VAL A 278 -12.53 -8.41 2.45
N VAL A 279 -11.54 -7.51 2.38
CA VAL A 279 -11.74 -6.10 1.98
C VAL A 279 -12.06 -6.04 0.48
N VAL A 280 -13.26 -5.59 0.13
CA VAL A 280 -13.69 -5.43 -1.27
C VAL A 280 -13.43 -4.01 -1.77
N LEU A 281 -13.61 -3.02 -0.90
CA LEU A 281 -13.49 -1.61 -1.28
C LEU A 281 -13.03 -0.76 -0.10
N ARG A 282 -12.15 0.21 -0.37
CA ARG A 282 -11.78 1.31 0.53
C ARG A 282 -12.20 2.61 -0.15
N ILE A 283 -12.81 3.53 0.59
CA ILE A 283 -13.38 4.77 0.06
C ILE A 283 -12.93 5.94 0.93
N SER A 284 -12.27 6.92 0.31
CA SER A 284 -11.66 8.12 0.89
C SER A 284 -10.51 7.83 1.88
N ALA A 285 -9.45 8.62 1.82
CA ALA A 285 -8.39 8.57 2.81
C ALA A 285 -8.81 9.14 4.17
N HIS A 286 -7.95 8.91 5.16
CA HIS A 286 -8.08 9.48 6.49
C HIS A 286 -7.47 10.88 6.54
N THR A 287 -8.26 11.85 6.99
CA THR A 287 -7.84 13.24 7.22
C THR A 287 -7.25 13.45 8.62
N HIS A 288 -6.71 12.41 9.25
CA HIS A 288 -6.16 12.47 10.61
C HIS A 288 -5.05 11.40 10.82
N PRO A 289 -4.17 11.58 11.82
CA PRO A 289 -3.12 10.61 12.14
C PRO A 289 -3.65 9.20 12.52
N PHE A 290 -2.78 8.20 12.42
CA PHE A 290 -3.06 6.81 12.79
C PHE A 290 -3.56 6.65 14.23
N HIS A 291 -4.35 5.59 14.46
CA HIS A 291 -4.94 5.30 15.77
C HIS A 291 -4.01 4.51 16.71
N ASP A 292 -2.70 4.51 16.48
CA ASP A 292 -1.73 3.65 17.19
C ASP A 292 -1.86 3.73 18.71
N LYS A 293 -2.00 4.94 19.29
CA LYS A 293 -2.18 5.14 20.74
C LYS A 293 -3.45 4.45 21.29
N ARG A 294 -4.48 4.26 20.48
CA ARG A 294 -5.73 3.54 20.82
C ARG A 294 -5.59 2.04 20.57
N ILE A 295 -4.95 1.65 19.47
CA ILE A 295 -4.69 0.25 19.11
C ILE A 295 -3.78 -0.40 20.15
N LEU A 296 -2.65 0.23 20.50
CA LEU A 296 -1.72 -0.25 21.52
C LEU A 296 -2.42 -0.47 22.87
N LYS A 297 -3.31 0.45 23.30
CA LYS A 297 -4.10 0.26 24.53
C LYS A 297 -5.01 -0.98 24.47
N LYS A 298 -5.56 -1.32 23.30
CA LYS A 298 -6.36 -2.54 23.11
C LYS A 298 -5.49 -3.81 23.08
N VAL A 299 -4.30 -3.74 22.47
CA VAL A 299 -3.31 -4.85 22.46
C VAL A 299 -2.84 -5.17 23.87
N HIS A 300 -2.42 -4.17 24.66
CA HIS A 300 -2.00 -4.38 26.06
C HIS A 300 -3.13 -4.90 26.96
N ALA A 301 -4.38 -4.60 26.62
CA ALA A 301 -5.57 -5.12 27.33
C ALA A 301 -6.03 -6.50 26.83
N GLY A 302 -5.31 -7.15 25.91
CA GLY A 302 -5.69 -8.45 25.33
C GLY A 302 -7.00 -8.41 24.51
N ALA A 303 -7.42 -7.23 24.05
CA ALA A 303 -8.72 -6.98 23.44
C ALA A 303 -8.66 -6.82 21.91
N VAL A 304 -7.73 -7.52 21.25
CA VAL A 304 -7.56 -7.56 19.79
C VAL A 304 -7.59 -9.02 19.33
N PHE A 305 -8.37 -9.28 18.29
CA PHE A 305 -8.74 -10.63 17.84
C PHE A 305 -8.48 -10.79 16.34
N SER A 306 -8.05 -11.97 15.91
CA SER A 306 -7.84 -12.29 14.49
C SER A 306 -9.14 -12.70 13.77
N ALA A 307 -10.16 -13.16 14.52
CA ALA A 307 -11.46 -13.51 13.98
C ALA A 307 -12.55 -12.55 14.47
N ILE A 308 -13.50 -12.23 13.58
CA ILE A 308 -14.60 -11.30 13.86
C ILE A 308 -15.53 -11.82 14.95
N HIS A 309 -15.79 -13.13 14.96
CA HIS A 309 -16.67 -13.82 15.91
C HIS A 309 -16.20 -13.68 17.37
N ASP A 310 -14.88 -13.75 17.62
CA ASP A 310 -14.32 -13.65 18.96
C ASP A 310 -14.52 -12.23 19.53
N ALA A 311 -14.36 -11.22 18.67
CA ALA A 311 -14.67 -9.84 19.02
C ALA A 311 -16.18 -9.62 19.25
N GLU A 312 -17.05 -10.28 18.47
CA GLU A 312 -18.52 -10.24 18.70
C GLU A 312 -18.90 -10.86 20.06
N GLN A 313 -18.33 -12.01 20.43
CA GLN A 313 -18.55 -12.63 21.74
C GLN A 313 -18.09 -11.74 22.89
N GLN A 314 -16.91 -11.13 22.78
CA GLN A 314 -16.41 -10.16 23.76
C GLN A 314 -17.35 -8.95 23.88
N GLY A 315 -17.86 -8.45 22.76
CA GLY A 315 -18.81 -7.34 22.71
C GLY A 315 -20.16 -7.67 23.39
N ILE A 316 -20.66 -8.89 23.22
CA ILE A 316 -21.86 -9.38 23.91
C ILE A 316 -21.63 -9.48 25.43
N SER A 317 -20.46 -9.97 25.85
CA SER A 317 -20.12 -10.10 27.27
C SER A 317 -20.02 -8.74 27.98
N ILE A 318 -19.42 -7.73 27.32
CA ILE A 318 -19.37 -6.33 27.81
C ILE A 318 -20.78 -5.72 27.91
N LYS A 319 -21.69 -6.04 26.99
CA LYS A 319 -23.08 -5.54 27.04
C LYS A 319 -23.89 -6.21 28.16
N ARG A 320 -23.68 -7.51 28.40
CA ARG A 320 -24.38 -8.26 29.46
C ARG A 320 -23.97 -7.82 30.86
N SER A 321 -22.68 -7.63 31.13
CA SER A 321 -22.20 -7.15 32.44
C SER A 321 -22.82 -5.81 32.82
N ARG A 322 -22.83 -4.85 31.90
CA ARG A 322 -23.40 -3.51 32.12
C ARG A 322 -24.92 -3.53 32.31
N GLY A 323 -25.63 -4.41 31.60
CA GLY A 323 -27.08 -4.62 31.78
C GLY A 323 -27.48 -5.30 33.09
N CYS A 324 -26.52 -5.90 33.81
CA CYS A 324 -26.73 -6.38 35.18
C CYS A 324 -26.49 -5.27 36.21
N GLU A 325 -25.43 -4.47 36.04
CA GLU A 325 -25.12 -3.32 36.91
C GLU A 325 -26.26 -2.29 36.96
N GLU A 326 -26.96 -2.04 35.84
CA GLU A 326 -28.12 -1.13 35.79
C GLU A 326 -29.38 -1.68 36.51
N ASN A 327 -29.47 -3.00 36.77
CA ASN A 327 -30.62 -3.60 37.46
C ASN A 327 -30.40 -3.78 38.98
N GLU A 328 -29.17 -3.83 39.46
CA GLU A 328 -28.90 -3.89 40.91
C GLU A 328 -29.07 -2.53 41.60
N GLY A 329 -28.98 -1.42 40.87
CA GLY A 329 -29.14 -0.06 41.39
C GLY A 329 -30.59 0.38 41.69
N ASN A 330 -31.61 -0.42 41.37
CA ASN A 330 -33.03 -0.05 41.48
C ASN A 330 -33.83 -0.81 42.56
N ASN A 331 -33.17 -1.57 43.45
CA ASN A 331 -33.79 -2.24 44.60
C ASN A 331 -33.17 -1.74 45.92
N SER A 332 -33.19 -0.44 46.16
CA SER A 332 -32.67 0.18 47.40
C SER A 332 -33.40 1.49 47.77
N GLU A 333 -34.73 1.46 47.79
CA GLU A 333 -35.60 2.35 48.57
C GLU A 333 -36.74 1.54 49.23
#